data_AF-A0A0F9PC36-F1
#
_entry.id   AF-A0A0F9PC36-F1
#
_cell.length_a   1.000
_cell.length_b   1.000
_cell.length_c   1.000
_cell.angle_alpha   90.00
_cell.angle_beta   90.00
_cell.angle_gamma   90.00
#
_symmetry.space_group_name_H-M   'P 1'
#
loop_
_entity.id
_entity.type
_entity.pdbx_description
1 polymer ?
#
loop_
_entity_poly.entity_id
_entity_poly.type
_entity_poly.pdbx_seq_one_letter_code
_entity_poly.pdbx_strand_id
1 'polypeptide(L)'
;MNKCIISGLLLSVSSIAMAQDYITPADIPADAQQKMYSIITDYNKCMMNGRLNTSLAGNSTQQQAENIMNSCQSHLDDLDSHLNANKVEPSLVMGMTKRLRSKAARQLMAQTMNSYAAQASAMINADKMKEEESAE
;
A
#
# COMPACT_ATOMS: atom_id res chain seq x y z
N MET A 1 -24.98 -61.26 12.79
CA MET A 1 -23.59 -60.81 12.54
C MET A 1 -23.57 -60.01 11.24
N ASN A 2 -23.60 -58.68 11.36
CA ASN A 2 -23.56 -57.76 10.22
C ASN A 2 -22.11 -57.59 9.74
N LYS A 3 -21.88 -57.76 8.43
CA LYS A 3 -20.62 -57.39 7.77
C LYS A 3 -20.94 -56.43 6.62
N CYS A 4 -20.88 -55.14 6.91
CA CYS A 4 -20.78 -54.11 5.87
C CYS A 4 -19.30 -53.86 5.61
N ILE A 5 -18.79 -54.28 4.45
CA ILE A 5 -17.48 -53.84 3.94
C ILE A 5 -17.78 -52.81 2.86
N ILE A 6 -17.76 -51.54 3.23
CA ILE A 6 -17.85 -50.43 2.28
C ILE A 6 -16.43 -50.11 1.85
N SER A 7 -16.06 -50.55 0.65
CA SER A 7 -14.84 -50.13 -0.05
C SER A 7 -14.90 -48.62 -0.28
N GLY A 8 -14.14 -47.86 0.52
CA GLY A 8 -13.90 -46.44 0.30
C GLY A 8 -12.92 -46.24 -0.85
N LEU A 9 -13.43 -46.08 -2.07
CA LEU A 9 -12.65 -45.56 -3.19
C LEU A 9 -12.47 -44.05 -2.99
N LEU A 10 -11.38 -43.65 -2.35
CA LEU A 10 -10.94 -42.26 -2.29
C LEU A 10 -10.52 -41.83 -3.71
N LEU A 11 -11.46 -41.25 -4.47
CA LEU A 11 -11.15 -40.52 -5.69
C LEU A 11 -10.40 -39.24 -5.29
N SER A 12 -9.07 -39.30 -5.35
CA SER A 12 -8.19 -38.15 -5.33
C SER A 12 -8.50 -37.28 -6.55
N VAL A 13 -9.44 -36.35 -6.41
CA VAL A 13 -9.63 -35.28 -7.38
C VAL A 13 -8.39 -34.38 -7.30
N SER A 14 -7.38 -34.73 -8.08
CA SER A 14 -6.23 -33.87 -8.31
C SER A 14 -6.75 -32.69 -9.10
N SER A 15 -6.95 -31.55 -8.43
CA SER A 15 -7.27 -30.29 -9.08
C SER A 15 -6.16 -29.99 -10.08
N ILE A 16 -6.40 -30.27 -11.35
CA ILE A 16 -5.58 -29.75 -12.45
C ILE A 16 -5.86 -28.25 -12.42
N ALA A 17 -4.96 -27.49 -11.80
CA ALA A 17 -4.92 -26.05 -11.96
C ALA A 17 -4.66 -25.80 -13.44
N MET A 18 -5.71 -25.47 -14.17
CA MET A 18 -5.60 -25.03 -15.56
C MET A 18 -4.73 -23.78 -15.56
N ALA A 19 -3.50 -23.90 -16.05
CA ALA A 19 -2.65 -22.76 -16.34
C ALA A 19 -3.33 -21.99 -17.49
N GLN A 20 -4.15 -21.01 -17.13
CA GLN A 20 -4.66 -20.03 -18.07
C GLN A 20 -3.51 -19.08 -18.39
N ASP A 21 -3.22 -18.90 -19.69
CA ASP A 21 -2.23 -17.94 -20.19
C ASP A 21 -2.72 -16.51 -19.91
N TYR A 22 -2.54 -16.05 -18.68
CA TYR A 22 -2.79 -14.67 -18.30
C TYR A 22 -1.52 -13.84 -18.49
N ILE A 23 -1.64 -12.70 -19.16
CA ILE A 23 -0.54 -11.72 -19.25
C ILE A 23 -0.37 -11.08 -17.88
N THR A 24 0.79 -11.28 -17.27
CA THR A 24 1.18 -10.62 -16.03
C THR A 24 1.95 -9.33 -16.34
N PRO A 25 2.13 -8.42 -15.37
CA PRO A 25 2.99 -7.26 -15.56
C PRO A 25 4.44 -7.58 -15.99
N ALA A 26 4.92 -8.81 -15.74
CA ALA A 26 6.25 -9.23 -16.17
C ALA A 26 6.31 -9.66 -17.64
N ASP A 27 5.16 -9.97 -18.24
CA ASP A 27 5.04 -10.49 -19.60
C ASP A 27 4.83 -9.38 -20.65
N ILE A 28 4.60 -8.13 -20.22
CA ILE A 28 4.45 -6.99 -21.13
C ILE A 28 5.80 -6.59 -21.76
N PRO A 29 5.81 -5.93 -22.92
CA PRO A 29 7.04 -5.47 -23.57
C PRO A 29 7.95 -4.61 -22.67
N ALA A 30 9.26 -4.62 -22.92
CA ALA A 30 10.25 -3.99 -22.03
C ALA A 30 10.05 -2.47 -21.88
N ASP A 31 9.66 -1.77 -22.95
CA ASP A 31 9.30 -0.36 -22.94
C ASP A 31 8.03 -0.11 -22.10
N ALA A 32 7.04 -0.99 -22.20
CA ALA A 32 5.86 -0.95 -21.34
C ALA A 32 6.20 -1.22 -19.87
N GLN A 33 7.14 -2.13 -19.57
CA GLN A 33 7.63 -2.33 -18.20
C GLN A 33 8.34 -1.08 -17.67
N GLN A 34 9.19 -0.45 -18.49
CA GLN A 34 9.88 0.78 -18.12
C GLN A 34 8.88 1.90 -17.80
N LYS A 35 7.83 2.06 -18.62
CA LYS A 35 6.78 3.05 -18.38
C LYS A 35 6.01 2.74 -17.10
N MET A 36 5.66 1.49 -16.85
CA MET A 36 5.04 1.05 -15.60
C MET A 36 5.89 1.44 -14.38
N TYR A 37 7.18 1.12 -14.39
CA TYR A 37 8.09 1.48 -13.29
C TYR A 37 8.29 2.99 -13.13
N SER A 38 8.25 3.75 -14.22
CA SER A 38 8.27 5.22 -14.17
C SER A 38 7.03 5.74 -13.44
N ILE A 39 5.84 5.28 -13.79
CA ILE A 39 4.58 5.69 -13.15
C ILE A 39 4.61 5.38 -11.64
N ILE A 40 5.07 4.17 -11.26
CA ILE A 40 5.20 3.79 -9.85
C ILE A 40 6.20 4.68 -9.12
N THR A 41 7.33 4.99 -9.76
CA THR A 41 8.34 5.92 -9.24
C THR A 41 7.74 7.30 -9.01
N ASP A 42 6.97 7.81 -9.96
CA ASP A 42 6.34 9.13 -9.88
C ASP A 42 5.26 9.18 -8.79
N TYR A 43 4.46 8.11 -8.65
CA TYR A 43 3.56 7.94 -7.52
C TYR A 43 4.31 8.01 -6.18
N ASN A 44 5.41 7.27 -6.03
CA ASN A 44 6.20 7.27 -4.80
C ASN A 44 6.80 8.66 -4.51
N LYS A 45 7.31 9.36 -5.54
CA LYS A 45 7.81 10.73 -5.40
C LYS A 45 6.70 11.69 -4.98
N CYS A 46 5.52 11.61 -5.59
CA CYS A 46 4.37 12.42 -5.21
C CYS A 46 4.02 12.19 -3.72
N MET A 47 3.94 10.94 -3.28
CA MET A 47 3.68 10.60 -1.89
C MET A 47 4.77 11.13 -0.93
N MET A 48 6.04 11.16 -1.34
CA MET A 48 7.12 11.77 -0.54
C MET A 48 7.02 13.30 -0.51
N ASN A 49 6.77 13.94 -1.65
CA ASN A 49 6.68 15.40 -1.75
C ASN A 49 5.49 15.94 -0.95
N GLY A 50 4.35 15.25 -1.01
CA GLY A 50 3.18 15.59 -0.20
C GLY A 50 3.51 15.65 1.29
N ARG A 51 4.39 14.75 1.79
CA ARG A 51 4.83 14.73 3.20
C ARG A 51 5.68 15.95 3.57
N LEU A 52 6.54 16.41 2.67
CA LEU A 52 7.42 17.55 2.95
C LEU A 52 6.63 18.86 3.06
N ASN A 53 5.52 18.96 2.32
CA ASN A 53 4.71 20.18 2.25
C ASN A 53 3.61 20.25 3.33
N THR A 54 3.34 19.17 4.06
CA THR A 54 2.26 19.09 5.05
C THR A 54 2.55 19.81 6.39
N SER A 55 3.79 20.20 6.68
CA SER A 55 4.12 20.89 7.95
C SER A 55 3.46 22.26 8.14
N LEU A 56 2.77 22.79 7.12
CA LEU A 56 2.30 24.18 7.07
C LEU A 56 0.78 24.36 7.25
N ALA A 57 -0.03 23.29 7.24
CA ALA A 57 -1.45 23.42 6.90
C ALA A 57 -2.45 23.45 8.07
N GLY A 58 -2.05 23.30 9.34
CA GLY A 58 -2.99 23.34 10.49
C GLY A 58 -4.10 22.26 10.51
N ASN A 59 -4.13 21.37 9.51
CA ASN A 59 -5.10 20.28 9.37
C ASN A 59 -4.78 19.11 10.31
N SER A 60 -5.78 18.25 10.60
CA SER A 60 -5.52 17.01 11.33
C SER A 60 -4.59 16.09 10.53
N THR A 61 -3.77 15.29 11.21
CA THR A 61 -2.81 14.37 10.58
C THR A 61 -3.50 13.36 9.64
N GLN A 62 -4.74 12.98 9.94
CA GLN A 62 -5.55 12.12 9.08
C GLN A 62 -5.98 12.83 7.80
N GLN A 63 -6.51 14.06 7.90
CA GLN A 63 -6.91 14.85 6.72
C GLN A 63 -5.70 15.13 5.82
N GLN A 64 -4.54 15.38 6.40
CA GLN A 64 -3.29 15.55 5.65
C GLN A 64 -2.91 14.28 4.89
N ALA A 65 -2.97 13.12 5.53
CA ALA A 65 -2.70 11.83 4.87
C ALA A 65 -3.68 11.57 3.72
N GLU A 66 -4.97 11.84 3.92
CA GLU A 66 -6.00 11.73 2.89
C GLU A 66 -5.75 12.68 1.71
N ASN A 67 -5.41 13.94 1.99
CA ASN A 67 -5.09 14.93 0.96
C ASN A 67 -3.89 14.50 0.10
N ILE A 68 -2.81 14.02 0.74
CA ILE A 68 -1.64 13.50 0.00
C ILE A 68 -2.09 12.33 -0.89
N MET A 69 -2.77 11.33 -0.33
CA MET A 69 -3.22 10.16 -1.09
C MET A 69 -4.11 10.53 -2.27
N ASN A 70 -4.99 11.51 -2.11
CA ASN A 70 -5.89 11.96 -3.17
C ASN A 70 -5.14 12.76 -4.24
N SER A 71 -4.19 13.62 -3.86
CA SER A 71 -3.38 14.38 -4.81
C SER A 71 -2.49 13.51 -5.71
N CYS A 72 -2.12 12.32 -5.24
CA CYS A 72 -1.29 11.37 -5.98
C CYS A 72 -2.09 10.25 -6.68
N GLN A 73 -3.43 10.28 -6.60
CA GLN A 73 -4.29 9.22 -7.13
C GLN A 73 -4.19 9.10 -8.66
N SER A 74 -4.01 10.20 -9.37
CA SER A 74 -3.88 10.20 -10.84
C SER A 74 -2.75 9.29 -11.34
N HIS A 75 -1.65 9.16 -10.60
CA HIS A 75 -0.58 8.22 -10.97
C HIS A 75 -1.01 6.75 -10.87
N LEU A 76 -1.94 6.41 -9.97
CA LEU A 76 -2.49 5.06 -9.90
C LEU A 76 -3.52 4.82 -11.02
N ASP A 77 -4.23 5.87 -11.44
CA ASP A 77 -5.14 5.81 -12.58
C ASP A 77 -4.34 5.64 -13.90
N ASP A 78 -3.20 6.33 -14.03
CA ASP A 78 -2.25 6.15 -15.14
C ASP A 78 -1.69 4.72 -15.17
N LEU A 79 -1.36 4.16 -13.99
CA LEU A 79 -0.88 2.79 -13.87
C LEU A 79 -1.95 1.79 -14.30
N ASP A 80 -3.18 1.97 -13.85
CA ASP A 80 -4.33 1.15 -14.23
C ASP A 80 -4.52 1.16 -15.75
N SER A 81 -4.58 2.36 -16.35
CA SER A 81 -4.75 2.55 -17.78
C SER A 81 -3.61 1.89 -18.58
N HIS A 82 -2.36 2.07 -18.14
CA HIS A 82 -1.18 1.50 -18.80
C HIS A 82 -1.19 -0.02 -18.77
N LEU A 83 -1.52 -0.64 -17.63
CA LEU A 83 -1.58 -2.10 -17.51
C LEU A 83 -2.74 -2.69 -18.34
N ASN A 84 -3.91 -2.04 -18.33
CA ASN A 84 -5.05 -2.44 -19.15
C ASN A 84 -4.75 -2.33 -20.66
N ALA A 85 -4.07 -1.27 -21.09
CA ALA A 85 -3.65 -1.10 -22.48
C ALA A 85 -2.69 -2.22 -22.94
N ASN A 86 -1.92 -2.79 -22.01
CA ASN A 86 -1.03 -3.92 -22.25
C ASN A 86 -1.67 -5.30 -21.96
N LYS A 87 -3.01 -5.34 -21.80
CA LYS A 87 -3.80 -6.56 -21.62
C LYS A 87 -3.40 -7.39 -20.38
N VAL A 88 -2.82 -6.75 -19.37
CA VAL A 88 -2.55 -7.40 -18.09
C VAL A 88 -3.87 -7.87 -17.48
N GLU A 89 -3.84 -9.04 -16.84
CA GLU A 89 -5.02 -9.64 -16.23
C GLU A 89 -5.69 -8.66 -15.23
N PRO A 90 -7.02 -8.41 -15.32
CA PRO A 90 -7.68 -7.35 -14.55
C PRO A 90 -7.53 -7.46 -13.03
N SER A 91 -7.51 -8.67 -12.47
CA SER A 91 -7.31 -8.87 -11.04
C SER A 91 -5.89 -8.49 -10.59
N LEU A 92 -4.89 -8.68 -11.45
CA LEU A 92 -3.52 -8.21 -11.23
C LEU A 92 -3.44 -6.68 -11.30
N VAL A 93 -4.13 -6.04 -12.27
CA VAL A 93 -4.18 -4.57 -12.37
C VAL A 93 -4.76 -3.97 -11.08
N MET A 94 -5.97 -4.38 -10.70
CA MET A 94 -6.64 -3.95 -9.48
C MET A 94 -5.81 -4.27 -8.23
N GLY A 95 -5.22 -5.48 -8.20
CA GLY A 95 -4.38 -5.91 -7.09
C GLY A 95 -3.15 -5.01 -6.91
N MET A 96 -2.53 -4.60 -8.01
CA MET A 96 -1.33 -3.78 -8.00
C MET A 96 -1.62 -2.34 -7.54
N THR A 97 -2.64 -1.68 -8.10
CA THR A 97 -3.04 -0.32 -7.71
C THR A 97 -3.49 -0.27 -6.25
N LYS A 98 -4.30 -1.24 -5.80
CA LYS A 98 -4.72 -1.38 -4.40
C LYS A 98 -3.54 -1.57 -3.45
N ARG A 99 -2.58 -2.44 -3.80
CA ARG A 99 -1.39 -2.68 -2.97
C ARG A 99 -0.55 -1.42 -2.81
N LEU A 100 -0.35 -0.64 -3.86
CA LEU A 100 0.37 0.63 -3.81
C LEU A 100 -0.33 1.63 -2.89
N ARG A 101 -1.64 1.84 -3.08
CA ARG A 101 -2.44 2.72 -2.21
C ARG A 101 -2.40 2.28 -0.75
N SER A 102 -2.62 0.99 -0.46
CA SER A 102 -2.56 0.46 0.91
C SER A 102 -1.17 0.53 1.53
N LYS A 103 -0.10 0.38 0.74
CA LYS A 103 1.28 0.57 1.21
C LYS A 103 1.50 2.03 1.62
N ALA A 104 1.08 2.97 0.79
CA ALA A 104 1.26 4.39 1.07
C ALA A 104 0.45 4.85 2.30
N ALA A 105 -0.79 4.39 2.44
CA ALA A 105 -1.62 4.65 3.62
C ALA A 105 -0.94 4.17 4.91
N ARG A 106 -0.44 2.92 4.93
CA ARG A 106 0.28 2.37 6.09
C ARG A 106 1.53 3.16 6.43
N GLN A 107 2.29 3.60 5.43
CA GLN A 107 3.48 4.43 5.67
C GLN A 107 3.12 5.79 6.27
N LEU A 108 2.08 6.45 5.77
CA LEU A 108 1.62 7.72 6.34
C LEU A 108 1.15 7.55 7.79
N MET A 109 0.37 6.50 8.08
CA MET A 109 -0.09 6.22 9.45
C MET A 109 1.06 5.92 10.41
N ALA A 110 2.04 5.10 9.99
CA ALA A 110 3.20 4.78 10.81
C ALA A 110 4.00 6.05 11.16
N GLN A 111 4.15 6.96 10.19
CA GLN A 111 4.81 8.24 10.41
C GLN A 111 4.01 9.15 11.35
N THR A 112 2.68 9.23 11.17
CA THR A 112 1.82 9.97 12.08
C THR A 112 2.01 9.48 13.52
N MET A 113 2.00 8.16 13.75
CA MET A 113 2.23 7.60 15.09
C MET A 113 3.63 7.93 15.63
N ASN A 114 4.67 7.83 14.80
CA ASN A 114 6.03 8.19 15.22
C ASN A 114 6.14 9.68 15.59
N SER A 115 5.50 10.56 14.82
CA SER A 115 5.48 11.99 15.10
C SER A 115 4.72 12.33 16.38
N TYR A 116 3.60 11.65 16.63
CA TYR A 116 2.83 11.77 17.87
C TYR A 116 3.63 11.29 19.08
N ALA A 117 4.31 10.15 18.96
CA ALA A 117 5.18 9.63 20.01
C ALA A 117 6.32 10.60 20.33
N ALA A 118 6.97 11.16 19.30
CA ALA A 118 8.02 12.16 19.48
C ALA A 118 7.51 13.43 20.16
N GLN A 119 6.32 13.93 19.78
CA GLN A 119 5.67 15.07 20.43
C GLN A 119 5.34 14.77 21.89
N ALA A 120 4.78 13.59 22.19
CA ALA A 120 4.48 13.18 23.55
C ALA A 120 5.74 13.11 24.42
N SER A 121 6.83 12.52 23.91
CA SER A 121 8.11 12.50 24.62
C SER A 121 8.70 13.88 24.83
N ALA A 122 8.60 14.78 23.84
CA ALA A 122 9.07 16.15 23.96
C ALA A 122 8.28 16.95 25.02
N MET A 123 6.96 16.76 25.09
CA MET A 123 6.13 17.38 26.14
C MET A 123 6.48 16.86 27.52
N ILE A 124 6.62 15.53 27.70
CA ILE A 124 7.02 14.93 28.98
C ILE A 124 8.38 15.47 29.43
N ASN A 125 9.34 15.61 28.51
CA ASN A 125 10.65 16.17 28.83
C ASN A 125 10.56 17.67 29.18
N ALA A 126 9.76 18.44 28.45
CA ALA A 126 9.56 19.86 28.74
C ALA A 126 8.86 20.09 30.09
N ASP A 127 7.92 19.21 30.48
CA ASP A 127 7.25 19.30 31.77
C ASP A 127 8.21 18.96 32.93
N LYS A 128 9.06 17.93 32.77
CA LYS A 128 10.11 17.61 33.75
C LYS A 128 11.11 18.74 33.95
N MET A 129 11.56 19.38 32.86
CA MET A 129 12.48 20.52 32.94
C MET A 129 11.86 21.69 33.72
N LYS A 130 10.55 21.94 33.58
CA LYS A 130 9.85 22.99 34.35
C LYS A 130 9.69 22.63 35.83
N GLU A 131 9.47 21.35 36.15
CA GLU A 131 9.41 20.87 37.53
C GLU A 131 10.79 21.01 38.22
N GLU A 132 11.88 20.67 37.53
CA GLU A 132 13.25 20.85 38.02
C GLU A 132 13.62 22.34 38.21
N GLU A 133 13.19 23.23 37.30
CA GLU A 133 13.44 24.68 37.39
C GLU A 133 12.65 25.38 38.51
N SER A 134 11.54 24.78 38.99
CA SER A 134 10.72 25.32 40.09
C SER A 134 11.07 24.76 41.47
N ALA A 135 12.00 23.81 41.54
CA ALA A 135 12.50 23.20 42.77
C ALA A 135 13.83 23.84 43.28
N GLU A 136 14.38 24.80 42.53
CA GLU A 136 15.51 25.69 42.89
C GLU A 136 15.03 27.06 43.38
#